data_AF-A0A3Q0IXP1-F1
#
_entry.id   AF-A0A3Q0IXP1-F1
#
_cell.length_a   1.000
_cell.length_b   1.000
_cell.length_c   1.000
_cell.angle_alpha   90.00
_cell.angle_beta   90.00
_cell.angle_gamma   90.00
#
_symmetry.space_group_name_H-M   'P 1'
#
loop_
_entity.id
_entity.type
_entity.pdbx_description
1 polymer ?
#
loop_
_entity_poly.entity_id
_entity_poly.type
_entity_poly.pdbx_seq_one_letter_code
_entity_poly.pdbx_strand_id
1 'polypeptide(L)'
;MRMPQLGLIDFSYIILICFSSSVCEDVLMDFDGLVAAQTSLGTAAIIVMNKQTDVVKAIARLIMFYKHESCGQCTPCREGINWMNKMMYRFVDGNAKPAEIDMLWELSKQIEGHTICALGDGAAWPVQGLIRHFRPELEARMEKYHQQKAALKN
;
A
#
# COMPACT_ATOMS: atom_id res chain seq x y z
N MET A 1 11.65 -20.79 7.24
CA MET A 1 13.05 -20.39 6.91
C MET A 1 13.21 -18.95 7.38
N ARG A 2 14.08 -18.63 8.34
CA ARG A 2 14.36 -17.22 8.69
C ARG A 2 15.04 -16.55 7.50
N MET A 3 14.77 -15.27 7.27
CA MET A 3 15.51 -14.52 6.25
C MET A 3 17.01 -14.62 6.55
N PRO A 4 17.85 -15.06 5.58
CA PRO A 4 19.30 -15.04 5.78
C PRO A 4 19.73 -13.58 5.95
N GLN A 5 20.56 -13.32 6.95
CA GLN A 5 21.24 -12.04 7.16
C GLN A 5 22.18 -11.77 5.96
N LEU A 6 21.63 -11.35 4.81
CA LEU A 6 22.43 -10.87 3.69
C LEU A 6 22.97 -9.50 4.08
N GLY A 7 24.16 -9.49 4.68
CA GLY A 7 24.83 -8.31 5.27
C GLY A 7 25.25 -7.19 4.31
N LEU A 8 24.55 -7.01 3.19
CA LEU A 8 24.82 -5.95 2.21
C LEU A 8 23.54 -5.35 1.57
N ILE A 9 22.35 -5.74 2.02
CA ILE A 9 21.09 -5.18 1.54
C ILE A 9 20.39 -4.57 2.74
N ASP A 10 20.30 -3.23 2.80
CA ASP A 10 19.47 -2.53 3.78
C ASP A 10 18.01 -3.01 3.62
N PHE A 11 17.60 -3.99 4.44
CA PHE A 11 16.30 -4.68 4.42
C PHE A 11 15.14 -3.80 4.91
N SER A 12 15.07 -2.56 4.44
CA SER A 12 14.14 -1.60 5.00
C SER A 12 12.70 -1.79 4.52
N TYR A 13 12.46 -2.33 3.32
CA TYR A 13 11.09 -2.56 2.84
C TYR A 13 11.03 -3.83 1.97
N ILE A 14 10.16 -4.77 2.30
CA ILE A 14 9.87 -5.94 1.48
C ILE A 14 8.35 -5.97 1.24
N ILE A 15 7.92 -5.88 -0.02
CA ILE A 15 6.53 -6.09 -0.43
C ILE A 15 6.25 -7.58 -0.34
N LEU A 16 5.86 -7.95 0.86
CA LEU A 16 4.82 -8.92 1.11
C LEU A 16 4.01 -8.33 2.27
N ILE A 17 3.23 -7.28 1.98
CA ILE A 17 2.27 -6.60 2.87
C ILE A 17 2.78 -6.36 4.33
N CYS A 18 4.04 -6.00 4.58
CA CYS A 18 4.44 -5.45 5.88
C CYS A 18 5.81 -4.75 5.80
N PHE A 19 5.87 -3.49 6.23
CA PHE A 19 6.90 -2.53 5.84
C PHE A 19 7.52 -1.80 7.04
N SER A 20 8.14 -2.57 7.94
CA SER A 20 9.10 -2.02 8.90
C SER A 20 10.25 -3.00 9.06
N SER A 21 11.48 -2.51 8.93
CA SER A 21 12.73 -3.28 9.13
C SER A 21 12.66 -4.16 10.38
N SER A 22 12.10 -3.61 11.47
CA SER A 22 11.97 -4.30 12.76
C SER A 22 11.11 -5.57 12.74
N VAL A 23 10.09 -5.65 11.87
CA VAL A 23 9.21 -6.83 11.80
C VAL A 23 9.82 -7.91 10.89
N CYS A 24 10.57 -7.49 9.87
CA CYS A 24 11.17 -8.40 8.89
C CYS A 24 12.37 -9.19 9.45
N GLU A 25 13.04 -8.70 10.48
CA GLU A 25 14.22 -9.36 11.07
C GLU A 25 13.87 -10.68 11.79
N ASP A 26 12.70 -10.74 12.44
CA ASP A 26 12.28 -11.87 13.28
C ASP A 26 11.20 -12.76 12.63
N VAL A 27 10.59 -12.31 11.53
CA VAL A 27 9.50 -13.04 10.87
C VAL A 27 9.99 -14.35 10.25
N LEU A 28 9.22 -15.41 10.48
CA LEU A 28 9.39 -16.67 9.78
C LEU A 28 8.65 -16.60 8.44
N MET A 29 9.32 -17.02 7.37
CA MET A 29 8.72 -17.15 6.04
C MET A 29 7.89 -18.44 5.94
N ASP A 30 6.87 -18.55 6.79
CA ASP A 30 5.84 -19.56 6.78
C ASP A 30 4.45 -18.90 6.79
N PHE A 31 3.39 -19.68 6.57
CA PHE A 31 2.03 -19.14 6.51
C PHE A 31 1.63 -18.50 7.85
N ASP A 32 1.89 -19.18 8.96
CA ASP A 32 1.44 -18.76 10.30
C ASP A 32 2.22 -17.54 10.83
N GLY A 33 3.53 -17.49 10.61
CA GLY A 33 4.37 -16.35 11.03
C GLY A 33 4.01 -15.06 10.30
N LEU A 34 3.66 -15.16 9.02
CA LEU A 34 3.24 -14.00 8.22
C LEU A 34 1.81 -13.55 8.58
N VAL A 35 0.89 -14.47 8.83
CA VAL A 35 -0.46 -14.13 9.31
C VAL A 35 -0.39 -13.42 10.66
N ALA A 36 0.46 -13.88 11.58
CA ALA A 36 0.69 -13.21 12.87
C ALA A 36 1.25 -11.79 12.70
N ALA A 37 2.05 -11.55 11.67
CA ALA A 37 2.56 -10.22 11.29
C ALA A 37 1.55 -9.37 10.49
N GLN A 38 0.27 -9.76 10.45
CA GLN A 38 -0.80 -9.08 9.72
C GLN A 38 -0.50 -8.91 8.22
N THR A 39 0.12 -9.94 7.63
CA THR A 39 0.41 -10.09 6.21
C THR A 39 0.05 -11.50 5.74
N SER A 40 0.12 -11.77 4.44
CA SER A 40 -0.16 -13.07 3.85
C SER A 40 1.02 -13.54 3.01
N LEU A 41 1.39 -14.83 3.09
CA LEU A 41 2.48 -15.39 2.28
C LEU A 41 2.22 -15.26 0.77
N GLY A 42 0.97 -15.39 0.33
CA GLY A 42 0.60 -15.33 -1.08
C GLY A 42 1.41 -16.30 -1.93
N THR A 43 2.04 -15.80 -2.99
CA THR A 43 2.92 -16.56 -3.90
C THR A 43 4.37 -16.69 -3.41
N ALA A 44 4.66 -16.26 -2.18
CA ALA A 44 6.02 -16.08 -1.66
C ALA A 44 6.91 -15.15 -2.52
N ALA A 45 6.29 -14.21 -3.25
CA ALA A 45 6.98 -13.20 -4.05
C ALA A 45 7.42 -12.02 -3.19
N ILE A 46 8.70 -12.01 -2.82
CA ILE A 46 9.33 -11.00 -1.96
C ILE A 46 9.84 -9.84 -2.83
N ILE A 47 9.28 -8.63 -2.70
CA ILE A 47 9.77 -7.46 -3.47
C ILE A 47 10.52 -6.51 -2.54
N VAL A 48 11.84 -6.42 -2.60
CA VAL A 48 12.59 -5.48 -1.74
C VAL A 48 12.52 -4.05 -2.31
N MET A 49 12.19 -3.06 -1.49
CA MET A 49 12.30 -1.62 -1.76
C MET A 49 13.31 -0.99 -0.79
N ASN A 50 14.07 0.00 -1.28
CA ASN A 50 15.03 0.74 -0.46
C ASN A 50 14.45 2.09 0.02
N LYS A 51 15.15 2.78 0.92
CA LYS A 51 14.73 4.12 1.44
C LYS A 51 14.72 5.22 0.39
N GLN A 52 15.35 5.00 -0.77
CA GLN A 52 15.36 5.96 -1.89
C GLN A 52 14.10 5.84 -2.76
N THR A 53 13.32 4.78 -2.58
CA THR A 53 12.10 4.54 -3.35
C THR A 53 10.93 5.28 -2.73
N ASP A 54 10.18 6.01 -3.56
CA ASP A 54 8.89 6.59 -3.18
C ASP A 54 7.85 5.46 -3.03
N VAL A 55 7.58 5.07 -1.77
CA VAL A 55 6.69 3.95 -1.46
C VAL A 55 5.26 4.24 -1.90
N VAL A 56 4.80 5.49 -1.81
CA VAL A 56 3.46 5.91 -2.21
C VAL A 56 3.28 5.73 -3.71
N LYS A 57 4.31 6.11 -4.50
CA LYS A 57 4.33 5.92 -5.96
C LYS A 57 4.39 4.44 -6.35
N ALA A 58 5.15 3.63 -5.63
CA ALA A 58 5.22 2.19 -5.87
C ALA A 58 3.86 1.51 -5.65
N ILE A 59 3.18 1.81 -4.54
CA ILE A 59 1.84 1.28 -4.25
C ILE A 59 0.81 1.83 -5.25
N ALA A 60 0.88 3.11 -5.63
CA ALA A 60 0.00 3.65 -6.67
C ALA A 60 0.16 2.89 -8.01
N ARG A 61 1.39 2.52 -8.38
CA ARG A 61 1.65 1.71 -9.58
C ARG A 61 1.07 0.30 -9.47
N LEU A 62 1.09 -0.29 -8.28
CA LEU A 62 0.49 -1.59 -8.01
C LEU A 62 -1.04 -1.54 -8.12
N ILE A 63 -1.68 -0.49 -7.60
CA ILE A 63 -3.12 -0.29 -7.76
C ILE A 63 -3.51 -0.03 -9.22
N MET A 64 -2.66 0.67 -9.98
CA MET A 64 -2.84 0.79 -11.42
C MET A 64 -2.80 -0.57 -12.13
N PHE A 65 -1.91 -1.48 -11.70
CA PHE A 65 -1.89 -2.86 -12.19
C PHE A 65 -3.20 -3.60 -11.87
N TYR A 66 -3.65 -3.58 -10.62
CA TYR A 66 -4.93 -4.20 -10.24
C TYR A 66 -6.13 -3.62 -10.98
N LYS A 67 -6.12 -2.32 -11.30
CA LYS A 67 -7.14 -1.70 -12.14
C LYS A 67 -7.12 -2.27 -13.55
N HIS A 68 -5.94 -2.40 -14.15
CA HIS A 68 -5.79 -2.88 -15.53
C HIS A 68 -6.17 -4.35 -15.67
N GLU A 69 -5.78 -5.17 -14.69
CA GLU A 69 -6.03 -6.62 -14.68
C GLU A 69 -7.37 -7.01 -14.02
N SER A 70 -8.20 -6.04 -13.65
CA SER A 70 -9.54 -6.34 -13.15
C SER A 70 -10.44 -6.73 -14.32
N CYS A 71 -11.06 -7.92 -14.22
CA CYS A 71 -12.06 -8.37 -15.20
C CYS A 71 -13.35 -7.53 -15.19
N GLY A 72 -13.54 -6.67 -14.18
CA GLY A 72 -14.69 -5.78 -14.08
C GLY A 72 -16.04 -6.46 -13.81
N GLN A 73 -16.06 -7.75 -13.42
CA GLN A 73 -17.32 -8.48 -13.24
C GLN A 73 -18.13 -7.98 -12.03
N CYS A 74 -17.51 -7.86 -10.85
CA CYS A 74 -18.17 -7.38 -9.64
C CYS A 74 -17.99 -5.86 -9.46
N THR A 75 -19.08 -5.17 -9.13
CA THR A 75 -19.11 -3.72 -8.92
C THR A 75 -18.12 -3.21 -7.87
N PRO A 76 -17.97 -3.82 -6.66
CA PRO A 76 -17.01 -3.32 -5.68
C PRO A 76 -15.57 -3.35 -6.19
N CYS A 77 -15.19 -4.36 -6.98
CA CYS A 77 -13.87 -4.42 -7.61
C CYS A 77 -13.75 -3.42 -8.78
N ARG A 78 -14.71 -3.41 -9.70
CA ARG A 78 -14.68 -2.59 -10.92
C ARG A 78 -14.63 -1.09 -10.61
N GLU A 79 -15.53 -0.63 -9.74
CA GLU A 79 -15.63 0.78 -9.39
C GLU A 79 -14.67 1.16 -8.26
N GLY A 80 -14.55 0.30 -7.24
CA GLY A 80 -13.73 0.56 -6.06
C GLY A 80 -12.24 0.67 -6.41
N ILE A 81 -11.68 -0.26 -7.20
CA ILE A 81 -10.26 -0.20 -7.59
C ILE A 81 -9.99 1.03 -8.48
N ASN A 82 -10.93 1.39 -9.37
CA ASN A 82 -10.79 2.58 -10.19
C ASN A 82 -10.78 3.86 -9.34
N TRP A 83 -11.62 3.92 -8.29
CA TRP A 83 -11.66 5.04 -7.36
C TRP A 83 -10.40 5.10 -6.49
N MET A 84 -9.99 3.97 -5.91
CA MET A 84 -8.72 3.85 -5.17
C MET A 84 -7.54 4.33 -6.01
N ASN A 85 -7.47 3.92 -7.28
CA ASN A 85 -6.40 4.36 -8.19
C ASN A 85 -6.38 5.89 -8.33
N LYS A 86 -7.54 6.53 -8.54
CA LYS A 86 -7.62 8.01 -8.64
C LYS A 86 -7.17 8.69 -7.35
N MET A 87 -7.56 8.16 -6.18
CA MET A 87 -7.13 8.70 -4.89
C MET A 87 -5.62 8.53 -4.68
N MET A 88 -5.07 7.35 -5.00
CA MET A 88 -3.65 7.07 -4.89
C MET A 88 -2.79 8.01 -5.74
N TYR A 89 -3.19 8.31 -6.98
CA TYR A 89 -2.47 9.31 -7.79
C TYR A 89 -2.52 10.71 -7.18
N ARG A 90 -3.65 11.11 -6.58
CA ARG A 90 -3.72 12.38 -5.84
C ARG A 90 -2.81 12.38 -4.60
N PHE A 91 -2.64 11.24 -3.95
CA PHE A 91 -1.72 11.10 -2.81
C PHE A 91 -0.26 11.16 -3.26
N VAL A 92 0.07 10.61 -4.43
CA VAL A 92 1.40 10.78 -5.06
C VAL A 92 1.69 12.25 -5.34
N ASP A 93 0.71 13.00 -5.84
CA ASP A 93 0.88 14.45 -6.07
C ASP A 93 0.88 15.26 -4.75
N GLY A 94 0.36 14.70 -3.66
CA GLY A 94 0.11 15.42 -2.40
C GLY A 94 -1.15 16.28 -2.42
N ASN A 95 -1.92 16.28 -3.51
CA ASN A 95 -3.16 17.06 -3.68
C ASN A 95 -4.37 16.38 -3.04
N ALA A 96 -4.27 16.11 -1.75
CA ALA A 96 -5.33 15.49 -0.94
C ALA A 96 -5.36 16.07 0.46
N LYS A 97 -6.44 15.79 1.19
CA LYS A 97 -6.60 16.16 2.61
C LYS A 97 -6.33 14.94 3.51
N PRO A 98 -5.87 15.14 4.75
CA PRO A 98 -5.65 14.03 5.70
C PRO A 98 -6.90 13.15 5.91
N ALA A 99 -8.10 13.75 5.91
CA ALA A 99 -9.36 13.01 6.02
C ALA A 99 -9.60 12.02 4.85
N GLU A 100 -8.95 12.22 3.70
CA GLU A 100 -9.04 11.28 2.58
C GLU A 100 -8.31 9.98 2.83
N ILE A 101 -7.33 9.97 3.75
CA ILE A 101 -6.63 8.74 4.16
C ILE A 101 -7.62 7.79 4.84
N ASP A 102 -8.46 8.32 5.73
CA ASP A 102 -9.48 7.53 6.42
C ASP A 102 -10.58 7.09 5.44
N MET A 103 -10.99 7.95 4.50
CA MET A 103 -11.92 7.54 3.43
C MET A 103 -11.35 6.41 2.56
N LEU A 104 -10.05 6.45 2.24
CA LEU A 104 -9.40 5.39 1.47
C LEU A 104 -9.35 4.08 2.26
N TRP A 105 -9.17 4.15 3.58
CA TRP A 105 -9.27 2.99 4.46
C TRP A 105 -10.66 2.36 4.43
N GLU A 106 -11.71 3.17 4.60
CA GLU A 106 -13.10 2.71 4.53
C GLU A 106 -13.43 2.08 3.18
N LEU A 107 -13.01 2.73 2.08
CA LEU A 107 -13.19 2.19 0.72
C LEU A 107 -12.50 0.83 0.57
N SER A 108 -11.28 0.67 1.10
CA SER A 108 -10.58 -0.61 1.04
C SER A 108 -11.34 -1.73 1.78
N LYS A 109 -12.01 -1.42 2.90
CA LYS A 109 -12.82 -2.37 3.67
C LYS A 109 -14.16 -2.71 2.99
N GLN A 110 -14.68 -1.80 2.17
CA GLN A 110 -15.86 -2.08 1.35
C GLN A 110 -15.56 -2.95 0.14
N ILE A 111 -14.30 -2.97 -0.33
CA ILE A 111 -13.87 -3.85 -1.42
C ILE A 111 -13.52 -5.22 -0.86
N GLU A 112 -12.78 -5.26 0.24
CA GLU A 112 -12.41 -6.48 0.94
C GLU A 112 -13.67 -7.28 1.36
N GLY A 113 -13.69 -8.57 1.02
CA GLY A 113 -14.79 -9.48 1.39
C GLY A 113 -16.12 -9.27 0.66
N HIS A 114 -16.24 -8.24 -0.19
CA HIS A 114 -17.45 -7.98 -0.99
C HIS A 114 -17.24 -8.27 -2.49
N THR A 115 -16.08 -8.80 -2.87
CA THR A 115 -15.77 -9.18 -4.26
C THR A 115 -15.95 -10.67 -4.49
N ILE A 116 -16.18 -11.06 -5.75
CA ILE A 116 -16.39 -12.47 -6.13
C ILE A 116 -15.09 -13.29 -6.01
N CYS A 117 -13.94 -12.67 -6.31
CA CYS A 117 -12.63 -13.30 -6.25
C CYS A 117 -11.67 -12.52 -5.36
N ALA A 118 -10.55 -13.15 -4.99
CA ALA A 118 -9.53 -12.58 -4.12
C ALA A 118 -8.69 -11.45 -4.76
N LEU A 119 -8.96 -11.08 -6.02
CA LEU A 119 -8.28 -9.93 -6.64
C LEU A 119 -8.67 -8.63 -5.93
N GLY A 120 -9.91 -8.51 -5.47
CA GLY A 120 -10.37 -7.36 -4.68
C GLY A 120 -9.60 -7.20 -3.38
N ASP A 121 -9.46 -8.30 -2.64
CA ASP A 121 -8.68 -8.36 -1.40
C ASP A 121 -7.20 -8.02 -1.68
N GLY A 122 -6.63 -8.61 -2.73
CA GLY A 122 -5.27 -8.32 -3.18
C GLY A 122 -5.03 -6.86 -3.58
N ALA A 123 -6.05 -6.15 -4.06
CA ALA A 123 -5.98 -4.72 -4.37
C ALA A 123 -6.16 -3.84 -3.11
N ALA A 124 -6.95 -4.28 -2.14
CA ALA A 124 -7.22 -3.54 -0.90
C ALA A 124 -6.04 -3.61 0.09
N TRP A 125 -5.43 -4.79 0.26
CA TRP A 125 -4.40 -5.00 1.29
C TRP A 125 -3.13 -4.15 1.12
N PRO A 126 -2.59 -3.89 -0.08
CA PRO A 126 -1.44 -3.00 -0.25
C PRO A 126 -1.72 -1.57 0.21
N VAL A 127 -2.95 -1.07 -0.01
CA VAL A 127 -3.39 0.25 0.43
C VAL A 127 -3.56 0.29 1.95
N GLN A 128 -4.18 -0.75 2.53
CA GLN A 128 -4.31 -0.87 3.98
C GLN A 128 -2.92 -0.91 4.66
N GLY A 129 -1.98 -1.68 4.12
CA GLY A 129 -0.60 -1.73 4.60
C GLY A 129 0.10 -0.37 4.51
N LEU A 130 -0.08 0.35 3.39
CA LEU A 130 0.47 1.70 3.22
C LEU A 130 -0.07 2.66 4.29
N ILE A 131 -1.39 2.68 4.51
CA ILE A 131 -2.01 3.56 5.52
C ILE A 131 -1.54 3.19 6.92
N ARG A 132 -1.47 1.91 7.28
CA ARG A 132 -1.10 1.47 8.63
C ARG A 132 0.34 1.88 9.01
N HIS A 133 1.28 1.81 8.08
CA HIS A 133 2.70 2.01 8.37
C HIS A 133 3.26 3.37 7.92
N PHE A 134 2.72 3.96 6.85
CA PHE A 134 3.23 5.19 6.23
C PHE A 134 2.23 6.35 6.27
N ARG A 135 1.22 6.30 7.15
CA ARG A 135 0.34 7.46 7.39
C ARG A 135 1.12 8.75 7.67
N PRO A 136 2.18 8.77 8.51
CA PRO A 136 2.96 9.98 8.74
C PRO A 136 3.63 10.52 7.46
N GLU A 137 4.09 9.64 6.57
CA GLU A 137 4.70 10.03 5.30
C GLU A 137 3.67 10.64 4.34
N LEU A 138 2.47 10.05 4.28
CA LEU A 138 1.35 10.58 3.51
C LEU A 138 0.94 11.98 4.00
N GLU A 139 0.75 12.14 5.31
CA GLU A 139 0.39 13.42 5.92
C GLU A 139 1.47 14.48 5.69
N ALA A 140 2.75 14.14 5.88
CA ALA A 140 3.87 15.04 5.61
C ALA A 140 3.94 15.47 4.14
N ARG A 141 3.61 14.57 3.20
CA ARG A 141 3.57 14.88 1.77
C ARG A 141 2.44 15.84 1.42
N MET A 142 1.25 15.61 1.98
CA MET A 142 0.10 16.52 1.80
C MET A 142 0.37 17.90 2.38
N GLU A 143 0.95 17.97 3.59
CA GLU A 143 1.32 19.23 4.23
C GLU A 143 2.29 20.05 3.38
N LYS A 144 3.36 19.40 2.87
CA LYS A 144 4.32 20.05 1.96
C LYS A 144 3.65 20.61 0.70
N TYR A 145 2.71 19.87 0.11
CA TYR A 145 1.97 20.31 -1.06
C TYR A 145 1.12 21.56 -0.76
N HIS A 146 0.40 21.57 0.37
CA HIS A 146 -0.44 22.71 0.78
C HIS A 146 0.39 23.95 1.12
N GLN A 147 1.53 23.78 1.77
CA GLN A 147 2.47 24.89 2.06
C GLN A 147 3.02 25.51 0.77
N GLN A 148 3.45 24.70 -0.20
CA GLN A 148 3.92 25.18 -1.50
C GLN A 148 2.81 25.93 -2.26
N LYS A 149 1.60 25.37 -2.27
CA LYS A 149 0.45 25.97 -2.94
C LYS A 149 -0.01 27.28 -2.28
N ALA A 150 0.14 27.40 -0.95
CA ALA A 150 -0.11 28.64 -0.24
C ALA A 150 0.95 29.71 -0.57
N ALA A 151 2.23 29.32 -0.64
CA ALA A 151 3.32 30.21 -1.03
C ALA A 151 3.19 30.74 -2.47
N LEU A 152 2.71 29.92 -3.41
CA LEU A 152 2.45 30.29 -4.81
C LEU A 152 1.29 31.29 -5.00
N LYS A 153 0.43 31.46 -3.99
CA LYS A 153 -0.71 32.39 -4.03
C LYS A 153 -0.37 33.79 -3.51
N ASN A 154 0.78 33.96 -2.86
CA ASN A 154 1.29 35.24 -2.35
C ASN A 154 2.30 35.83 -3.33
#